data_AF-A0A538DDB9-F1
#
_entry.id   AF-A0A538DDB9-F1
#
_cell.length_a   1.000
_cell.length_b   1.000
_cell.length_c   1.000
_cell.angle_alpha   90.00
_cell.angle_beta   90.00
_cell.angle_gamma   90.00
#
_symmetry.space_group_name_H-M   'P 1'
#
loop_
_entity.id
_entity.type
_entity.pdbx_description
1 polymer ?
#
loop_
_entity_poly.entity_id
_entity_poly.type
_entity_poly.pdbx_seq_one_letter_code
_entity_poly.pdbx_strand_id
1 'polypeptide(L)'
;MGPRPSETCHEGARAMSGDHAVPWRVFAGVGVFIAALAVVYWFVSYEDAGTTMLALASCLALFCGIWLYLQDRKRTVAPAVEVVSPDVTRPYLPDASVWPLAVGIGATLTLNGLILGWPYAVPGVAALGLAVVGFVAQSRRRD
;
A
#
# COMPACT_ATOMS: atom_id res chain seq x y z
N MET A 1 10.40 -37.33 23.24
CA MET A 1 11.26 -37.20 22.05
C MET A 1 10.83 -35.94 21.32
N GLY A 2 11.41 -34.79 21.65
CA GLY A 2 11.05 -33.51 21.01
C GLY A 2 11.69 -33.38 19.62
N PRO A 3 11.11 -32.60 18.70
CA PRO A 3 11.68 -32.40 17.36
C PRO A 3 13.08 -31.78 17.46
N ARG A 4 13.99 -32.19 16.57
CA ARG A 4 15.39 -31.75 16.60
C ARG A 4 15.48 -30.30 16.11
N PRO A 5 16.37 -29.46 16.70
CA PRO A 5 16.46 -28.03 16.38
C PRO A 5 16.79 -27.71 14.90
N SER A 6 17.32 -28.68 14.15
CA SER A 6 17.55 -28.54 12.71
C SER A 6 16.26 -28.59 11.87
N GLU A 7 15.22 -29.30 12.32
CA GLU A 7 13.96 -29.44 11.57
C GLU A 7 13.13 -28.15 11.64
N THR A 8 13.12 -27.48 12.79
CA THR A 8 12.38 -26.22 13.00
C THR A 8 12.92 -25.05 12.17
N CYS A 9 14.22 -25.02 11.92
CA CYS A 9 14.85 -23.95 11.12
C CYS A 9 14.46 -24.07 9.63
N HIS A 10 14.46 -25.30 9.09
CA HIS A 10 14.05 -25.55 7.70
C HIS A 10 12.56 -25.37 7.48
N GLU A 11 11.72 -25.68 8.47
CA GLU A 11 10.27 -25.50 8.42
C GLU A 11 9.89 -24.00 8.47
N GLY A 12 10.53 -23.22 9.34
CA GLY A 12 10.35 -21.78 9.41
C GLY A 12 10.79 -21.04 8.13
N ALA A 13 11.90 -21.46 7.51
CA ALA A 13 12.38 -20.88 6.26
C ALA A 13 11.43 -21.15 5.06
N ARG A 14 10.82 -22.34 4.99
CA ARG A 14 9.84 -22.66 3.94
C ARG A 14 8.51 -21.92 4.12
N ALA A 15 8.05 -21.74 5.36
CA ALA A 15 6.83 -20.98 5.65
C ALA A 15 6.98 -19.50 5.26
N MET A 16 8.11 -18.87 5.60
CA MET A 16 8.37 -17.46 5.31
C MET A 16 8.56 -17.18 3.81
N SER A 17 9.08 -18.15 3.04
CA SER A 17 9.14 -18.06 1.57
C SER A 17 7.75 -18.13 0.91
N GLY A 18 6.80 -18.83 1.52
CA GLY A 18 5.43 -18.93 1.01
C GLY A 18 4.71 -17.59 1.07
N ASP A 19 4.85 -16.87 2.18
CA ASP A 19 4.12 -15.63 2.46
C ASP A 19 4.54 -14.43 1.59
N HIS A 20 5.74 -14.41 1.02
CA HIS A 20 6.20 -13.30 0.17
C HIS A 20 5.61 -13.34 -1.25
N ALA A 21 5.26 -14.52 -1.75
CA ALA A 21 4.64 -14.70 -3.06
C ALA A 21 3.10 -14.58 -3.00
N VAL A 22 2.50 -14.65 -1.81
CA VAL A 22 1.05 -14.54 -1.60
C VAL A 22 0.47 -13.17 -1.97
N PRO A 23 1.09 -12.01 -1.67
CA PRO A 23 0.47 -10.70 -1.82
C PRO A 23 0.12 -10.38 -3.27
N TRP A 24 1.06 -10.56 -4.20
CA TRP A 24 0.82 -10.21 -5.60
C TRP A 24 -0.24 -11.11 -6.25
N ARG A 25 -0.28 -12.40 -5.88
CA ARG A 25 -1.25 -13.38 -6.38
C ARG A 25 -2.67 -13.03 -5.94
N VAL A 26 -2.84 -12.58 -4.71
CA VAL A 26 -4.14 -12.14 -4.18
C VAL A 26 -4.64 -10.92 -4.93
N PHE A 27 -3.82 -9.86 -5.09
CA PHE A 27 -4.22 -8.65 -5.82
C PHE A 27 -4.51 -8.93 -7.30
N ALA A 28 -3.68 -9.73 -7.96
CA ALA A 28 -3.91 -10.13 -9.35
C ALA A 28 -5.21 -10.96 -9.48
N GLY A 29 -5.44 -11.91 -8.59
CA GLY A 29 -6.65 -12.73 -8.58
C GLY A 29 -7.92 -11.91 -8.36
N VAL A 30 -7.92 -11.02 -7.37
CA VAL A 30 -9.04 -10.09 -7.12
C VAL A 30 -9.27 -9.17 -8.33
N GLY A 31 -8.21 -8.62 -8.93
CA GLY A 31 -8.31 -7.79 -10.12
C GLY A 31 -8.95 -8.52 -11.30
N VAL A 32 -8.50 -9.73 -11.61
CA VAL A 32 -9.10 -10.56 -12.67
C VAL A 32 -10.56 -10.91 -12.36
N PHE A 33 -10.88 -11.21 -11.11
CA PHE A 33 -12.26 -11.49 -10.69
C PHE A 33 -13.17 -10.27 -10.89
N ILE A 34 -12.75 -9.08 -10.46
CA ILE A 34 -13.52 -7.84 -10.66
C ILE A 34 -13.63 -7.52 -12.16
N ALA A 35 -12.59 -7.76 -12.97
CA ALA A 35 -12.66 -7.62 -14.43
C ALA A 35 -13.74 -8.52 -15.03
N ALA A 36 -13.80 -9.79 -14.61
CA ALA A 36 -14.82 -10.73 -15.06
C ALA A 36 -16.22 -10.27 -14.65
N LEU A 37 -16.38 -9.76 -13.42
CA LEU A 37 -17.64 -9.14 -12.99
C LEU A 37 -17.99 -7.90 -13.81
N ALA A 38 -17.03 -7.07 -14.19
CA ALA A 38 -17.27 -5.90 -15.04
C ALA A 38 -17.83 -6.32 -16.41
N VAL A 39 -17.28 -7.38 -17.00
CA VAL A 39 -17.76 -7.95 -18.26
C VAL A 39 -19.18 -8.50 -18.11
N VAL A 40 -19.44 -9.31 -17.09
CA VAL A 40 -20.77 -9.86 -16.82
C VAL A 40 -21.78 -8.72 -16.56
N TYR A 41 -21.40 -7.75 -15.74
CA TYR A 41 -22.23 -6.60 -15.39
C TYR A 41 -22.60 -5.77 -16.62
N TRP A 42 -21.66 -5.54 -17.55
CA TRP A 42 -21.93 -4.83 -18.79
C TRP A 42 -23.05 -5.49 -19.59
N PHE A 43 -23.02 -6.83 -19.74
CA PHE A 43 -24.03 -7.58 -20.49
C PHE A 43 -25.38 -7.74 -19.75
N VAL A 44 -25.41 -7.54 -18.44
CA VAL A 44 -26.64 -7.67 -17.64
C VAL A 44 -27.32 -6.32 -17.42
N SER A 45 -26.55 -5.31 -17.03
CA SER A 45 -27.09 -4.03 -16.58
C SER A 45 -27.07 -2.93 -17.64
N TYR A 46 -26.13 -2.96 -18.60
CA TYR A 46 -25.96 -1.90 -19.61
C TYR A 46 -25.85 -0.48 -19.02
N GLU A 47 -25.38 -0.36 -17.77
CA GLU A 47 -25.21 0.90 -17.05
C GLU A 47 -23.74 1.34 -17.09
N ASP A 48 -23.49 2.53 -17.64
CA ASP A 48 -22.14 3.06 -17.84
C ASP A 48 -21.42 3.36 -16.52
N ALA A 49 -22.12 3.92 -15.53
CA ALA A 49 -21.53 4.32 -14.25
C ALA A 49 -21.01 3.12 -13.43
N GLY A 50 -21.78 2.04 -13.36
CA GLY A 50 -21.37 0.83 -12.65
C GLY A 50 -20.19 0.16 -13.35
N THR A 51 -20.27 0.04 -14.69
CA THR A 51 -19.22 -0.61 -15.48
C THR A 51 -17.89 0.14 -15.39
N THR A 52 -17.91 1.48 -15.43
CA THR A 52 -16.71 2.30 -15.28
C THR A 52 -16.08 2.17 -13.89
N MET A 53 -16.88 2.15 -12.81
CA MET A 53 -16.36 1.92 -11.46
C MET A 53 -15.73 0.53 -11.30
N LEU A 54 -16.37 -0.53 -11.81
CA LEU A 54 -15.81 -1.88 -11.79
C LEU A 54 -14.54 -2.00 -12.62
N ALA A 55 -14.51 -1.37 -13.80
CA ALA A 55 -13.33 -1.34 -14.65
C ALA A 55 -12.14 -0.62 -13.96
N LEU A 56 -12.40 0.52 -13.30
CA LEU A 56 -11.37 1.25 -12.56
C LEU A 56 -10.87 0.46 -11.33
N ALA A 57 -11.78 -0.17 -10.57
CA ALA A 57 -11.42 -1.00 -9.44
C ALA A 57 -10.55 -2.20 -9.85
N SER A 58 -10.92 -2.88 -10.94
CA SER A 58 -10.14 -3.94 -11.54
C SER A 58 -8.76 -3.45 -11.99
N CYS A 59 -8.70 -2.33 -12.71
CA CYS A 59 -7.46 -1.74 -13.18
C CYS A 59 -6.51 -1.43 -12.01
N LEU A 60 -7.02 -0.84 -10.93
CA LEU A 60 -6.23 -0.51 -9.74
C LEU A 60 -5.71 -1.77 -9.03
N ALA A 61 -6.55 -2.80 -8.87
CA ALA A 61 -6.14 -4.06 -8.26
C ALA A 61 -5.05 -4.78 -9.09
N LEU A 62 -5.21 -4.81 -10.42
CA LEU A 62 -4.20 -5.36 -11.33
C LEU A 62 -2.91 -4.55 -11.32
N PHE A 63 -2.99 -3.21 -11.28
CA PHE A 63 -1.81 -2.35 -11.17
C PHE A 63 -1.01 -2.65 -9.89
N CYS A 64 -1.68 -2.77 -8.74
CA CYS A 64 -1.05 -3.20 -7.50
C CYS A 64 -0.42 -4.59 -7.61
N GLY A 65 -1.14 -5.58 -8.17
CA GLY A 65 -0.64 -6.93 -8.37
C GLY A 65 0.60 -6.99 -9.27
N ILE A 66 0.59 -6.28 -10.39
CA ILE A 66 1.73 -6.18 -11.32
C ILE A 66 2.93 -5.50 -10.65
N TRP A 67 2.70 -4.41 -9.91
CA TRP A 67 3.78 -3.68 -9.23
C TRP A 67 4.45 -4.53 -8.14
N LEU A 68 3.66 -5.33 -7.40
CA LEU A 68 4.19 -6.29 -6.42
C LEU A 68 4.96 -7.43 -7.11
N TYR A 69 4.44 -7.97 -8.22
CA TYR A 69 5.12 -9.00 -9.00
C TYR A 69 6.48 -8.52 -9.53
N LEU A 70 6.54 -7.30 -10.06
CA LEU A 70 7.79 -6.72 -10.54
C LEU A 70 8.82 -6.51 -9.42
N GLN A 71 8.38 -6.23 -8.20
CA GLN A 71 9.27 -6.10 -7.05
C GLN A 71 9.78 -7.45 -6.54
N ASP A 72 8.91 -8.46 -6.47
CA ASP A 72 9.30 -9.82 -6.10
C ASP A 72 10.38 -10.35 -7.04
N ARG A 73 10.20 -10.13 -8.35
CA ARG A 73 11.21 -10.45 -9.38
C ARG A 73 12.53 -9.71 -9.18
N LYS A 74 12.51 -8.45 -8.70
CA LYS A 74 13.75 -7.70 -8.42
C LYS A 74 14.48 -8.23 -7.19
N ARG A 75 13.73 -8.64 -6.15
CA ARG A 75 14.28 -9.19 -4.91
C ARG A 75 14.91 -10.57 -5.11
N THR A 76 14.33 -11.40 -5.95
CA THR A 76 14.86 -12.74 -6.29
C THR A 76 16.14 -12.70 -7.13
N VAL A 77 16.39 -11.60 -7.85
CA VAL A 77 17.61 -11.42 -8.69
C VAL A 77 18.74 -10.75 -7.93
N ALA A 78 18.45 -10.00 -6.85
CA ALA A 78 19.50 -9.44 -6.00
C ALA A 78 20.24 -10.59 -5.29
N PRO A 79 21.59 -10.66 -5.39
CA PRO A 79 22.34 -11.67 -4.66
C PRO A 79 22.03 -11.53 -3.17
N ALA A 80 21.78 -12.66 -2.51
CA ALA A 80 21.66 -12.71 -1.06
C ALA A 80 23.00 -12.24 -0.47
N VAL A 81 23.11 -10.94 -0.21
CA VAL A 81 24.20 -10.41 0.61
C VAL A 81 24.00 -11.06 1.96
N GLU A 82 24.93 -11.96 2.30
CA GLU A 82 25.03 -12.63 3.58
C GLU A 82 24.96 -11.56 4.68
N VAL A 83 23.80 -11.44 5.33
CA VAL A 83 23.59 -10.49 6.43
C VAL A 83 24.19 -11.10 7.69
N VAL A 84 25.52 -11.16 7.76
CA VAL A 84 26.25 -11.35 9.02
C VAL A 84 26.82 -10.00 9.42
N SER A 85 25.93 -9.14 9.92
CA SER A 85 26.27 -7.92 10.67
C SER A 85 25.09 -7.61 11.61
N PRO A 86 25.18 -7.92 12.92
CA PRO A 86 24.09 -7.69 13.87
C PRO A 86 23.85 -6.21 14.21
N ASP A 87 24.59 -5.28 13.60
CA ASP A 87 24.55 -3.84 13.86
C ASP A 87 23.88 -3.00 12.74
N VAL A 88 23.56 -3.59 11.59
CA VAL A 88 22.98 -2.87 10.45
C VAL A 88 21.45 -3.04 10.39
N THR A 89 20.76 -1.97 10.75
CA THR A 89 19.44 -1.56 10.24
C THR A 89 18.21 -2.25 10.84
N ARG A 90 17.80 -1.86 12.06
CA ARG A 90 16.35 -1.75 12.29
C ARG A 90 15.81 -0.67 11.33
N PRO A 91 14.70 -0.92 10.61
CA PRO A 91 14.02 0.14 9.87
C PRO A 91 13.73 1.29 10.84
N TYR A 92 14.01 2.53 10.44
CA TYR A 92 13.65 3.69 11.25
C TYR A 92 12.12 3.70 11.43
N LEU A 93 11.66 3.46 12.66
CA LEU A 93 10.27 3.65 13.06
C LEU A 93 10.22 4.97 13.84
N PRO A 94 9.53 6.01 13.35
CA PRO A 94 9.35 7.23 14.12
C PRO A 94 8.54 6.93 15.38
N ASP A 95 9.14 7.12 16.57
CA ASP A 95 8.49 6.82 17.86
C ASP A 95 7.27 7.73 18.17
N ALA A 96 7.16 8.89 17.51
CA ALA A 96 5.95 9.72 17.51
C ALA A 96 5.99 10.77 16.39
N SER A 97 4.89 10.97 15.66
CA SER A 97 4.75 12.09 14.72
C SER A 97 3.37 12.74 14.85
N VAL A 98 3.34 14.07 14.99
CA VAL A 98 2.11 14.87 15.09
C VAL A 98 1.53 15.18 13.70
N TRP A 99 2.33 15.06 12.65
CA TRP A 99 1.93 15.45 11.30
C TRP A 99 0.85 14.58 10.65
N PRO A 100 0.78 13.24 10.83
CA PRO A 100 -0.34 12.46 10.32
C PRO A 100 -1.70 12.96 10.84
N LEU A 101 -1.73 13.44 12.09
CA LEU A 101 -2.92 14.08 12.67
C LEU A 101 -3.22 15.42 11.97
N ALA A 102 -2.21 16.25 11.73
CA ALA A 102 -2.38 17.51 11.00
C ALA A 102 -2.86 17.30 9.56
N VAL A 103 -2.37 16.27 8.86
CA VAL A 103 -2.84 15.86 7.53
C VAL A 103 -4.31 15.42 7.62
N GLY A 104 -4.68 14.63 8.63
CA GLY A 104 -6.06 14.22 8.85
C GLY A 104 -7.01 15.42 9.03
N ILE A 105 -6.66 16.36 9.91
CA ILE A 105 -7.44 17.58 10.15
C ILE A 105 -7.55 18.42 8.89
N GLY A 106 -6.45 18.63 8.17
CA GLY A 106 -6.43 19.36 6.90
C GLY A 106 -7.35 18.70 5.86
N ALA A 107 -7.26 17.38 5.69
CA ALA A 107 -8.07 16.63 4.75
C ALA A 107 -9.56 16.69 5.10
N THR A 108 -9.93 16.51 6.37
CA THR A 108 -11.33 16.62 6.82
C THR A 108 -11.86 18.04 6.59
N LEU A 109 -11.06 19.07 6.86
CA LEU A 109 -11.46 20.46 6.65
C LEU A 109 -11.61 20.80 5.16
N THR A 110 -10.73 20.30 4.30
CA THR A 110 -10.86 20.42 2.83
C THR A 110 -12.13 19.74 2.33
N LEU A 111 -12.40 18.51 2.75
CA LEU A 111 -13.60 17.77 2.33
C LEU A 111 -14.88 18.48 2.80
N ASN A 112 -14.92 18.92 4.07
CA ASN A 112 -16.04 19.72 4.58
C ASN A 112 -16.14 21.08 3.87
N GLY A 113 -15.03 21.67 3.48
CA GLY A 113 -14.99 22.92 2.73
C GLY A 113 -15.60 22.81 1.33
N LEU A 114 -15.55 21.64 0.69
CA LEU A 114 -16.27 21.42 -0.56
C LEU A 114 -17.80 21.48 -0.39
N ILE A 115 -18.30 21.17 0.82
CA ILE A 115 -19.73 21.21 1.17
C ILE A 115 -20.13 22.61 1.68
N LEU A 116 -19.33 23.18 2.58
CA LEU A 116 -19.61 24.46 3.26
C LEU A 116 -19.21 25.68 2.40
N GLY A 117 -18.48 25.47 1.31
CA GLY A 117 -18.09 26.49 0.33
C GLY A 117 -16.65 26.96 0.44
N TRP A 118 -16.29 27.89 -0.46
CA TRP A 118 -14.92 28.39 -0.63
C TRP A 118 -14.23 28.91 0.65
N PRO A 119 -14.90 29.56 1.65
CA PRO A 119 -14.16 30.10 2.79
C PRO A 119 -13.59 29.02 3.71
N TYR A 120 -14.10 27.78 3.63
CA TYR A 120 -13.58 26.63 4.39
C TYR A 120 -12.68 25.74 3.54
N ALA A 121 -12.93 25.67 2.22
CA ALA A 121 -12.11 24.88 1.30
C ALA A 121 -10.66 25.41 1.20
N VAL A 122 -10.49 26.73 1.05
CA VAL A 122 -9.17 27.35 0.90
C VAL A 122 -8.27 27.15 2.13
N PRO A 123 -8.70 27.45 3.38
CA PRO A 123 -7.86 27.19 4.55
C PRO A 123 -7.63 25.69 4.78
N GLY A 124 -8.59 24.83 4.44
CA GLY A 124 -8.41 23.37 4.49
C GLY A 124 -7.27 22.90 3.59
N VAL A 125 -7.29 23.30 2.31
CA VAL A 125 -6.23 22.96 1.35
C VAL A 125 -4.87 23.51 1.79
N ALA A 126 -4.83 24.76 2.28
CA ALA A 126 -3.61 25.35 2.80
C ALA A 126 -3.06 24.58 4.00
N ALA A 127 -3.91 24.21 4.97
CA ALA A 127 -3.53 23.42 6.13
C ALA A 127 -3.03 22.02 5.74
N LEU A 128 -3.71 21.36 4.80
CA LEU A 128 -3.31 20.06 4.27
C LEU A 128 -1.93 20.14 3.58
N GLY A 129 -1.71 21.16 2.75
CA GLY A 129 -0.43 21.40 2.09
C GLY A 129 0.70 21.63 3.09
N LEU A 130 0.48 22.47 4.11
CA LEU A 130 1.45 22.72 5.18
C LEU A 130 1.75 21.45 5.99
N ALA A 131 0.73 20.63 6.27
CA ALA A 131 0.92 19.38 7.00
C ALA A 131 1.79 18.39 6.22
N VAL A 132 1.58 18.28 4.90
CA VAL A 132 2.41 17.43 4.03
C VAL A 132 3.84 17.96 3.94
N VAL A 133 4.03 19.26 3.76
CA VAL A 133 5.36 19.87 3.72
C VAL A 133 6.08 19.70 5.06
N GLY A 134 5.37 19.87 6.18
CA GLY A 134 5.90 19.65 7.53
C GLY A 134 6.32 18.20 7.76
N PHE A 135 5.50 17.25 7.31
CA PHE A 135 5.83 15.81 7.35
C PHE A 135 7.11 15.50 6.56
N VAL A 136 7.23 16.01 5.33
CA VAL A 136 8.42 15.81 4.47
C VAL A 136 9.65 16.55 5.01
N ALA A 137 9.48 17.75 5.56
CA ALA A 137 10.57 18.49 6.17
C ALA A 137 11.08 17.78 7.43
N GLN A 138 10.20 17.20 8.25
CA GLN A 138 10.62 16.40 9.40
C GLN A 138 11.36 15.14 8.96
N SER A 139 10.94 14.49 7.87
CA SER A 139 11.66 13.32 7.35
C SER A 139 13.03 13.67 6.76
N ARG A 140 13.23 14.90 6.24
CA ARG A 140 14.50 15.36 5.65
C ARG A 140 15.46 16.04 6.62
N ARG A 141 14.98 16.60 7.73
CA ARG A 141 15.83 17.28 8.75
C ARG A 141 16.57 16.31 9.67
N ARG A 142 16.55 15.01 9.36
CA ARG A 142 17.21 13.95 10.14
C ARG A 142 18.00 13.01 9.25
N ASP A 143 18.89 13.61 8.48
CA ASP A 143 20.26 13.12 8.38
C ASP A 143 21.06 13.63 9.60
#